data_AF-A0A961F291-F1
#
_entry.id   AF-A0A961F291-F1
#
_cell.length_a   1.000
_cell.length_b   1.000
_cell.length_c   1.000
_cell.angle_alpha   90.00
_cell.angle_beta   90.00
_cell.angle_gamma   90.00
#
_symmetry.space_group_name_H-M   'P 1'
#
loop_
_entity.id
_entity.type
_entity.pdbx_description
1 polymer ?
#
loop_
_entity_poly.entity_id
_entity_poly.type
_entity_poly.pdbx_seq_one_letter_code
_entity_poly.pdbx_strand_id
1 'polypeptide(L)' 'ARSDYMDSSSIALIFKIQNEILGYQGRFCVTALKPSLKKVLGAVVREDEMAFFETVEEAMQSVTG' A
#
# COMPACT_ATOMS: atom_id res chain seq x y z
N ALA A 1 3.93 9.55 12.53
CA ALA A 1 5.37 9.60 12.18
C ALA A 1 5.52 9.15 10.73
N ARG A 2 6.24 9.89 9.88
CA ARG A 2 6.67 9.34 8.58
C ARG A 2 7.71 8.26 8.90
N SER A 3 7.39 7.00 8.66
CA SER A 3 8.32 5.91 8.96
C SER A 3 9.38 5.87 7.86
N ASP A 4 10.64 5.92 8.27
CA ASP A 4 11.79 5.86 7.35
C ASP A 4 12.18 4.42 7.02
N TYR A 5 11.54 3.47 7.70
CA TYR A 5 11.87 2.06 7.69
C TYR A 5 10.60 1.22 7.87
N MET A 6 10.61 0.02 7.28
CA MET A 6 9.68 -1.06 7.57
C MET A 6 10.48 -2.35 7.65
N ASP A 7 10.29 -3.08 8.74
CA ASP A 7 10.79 -4.44 8.85
C ASP A 7 9.86 -5.42 8.11
N SER A 8 10.33 -6.66 7.99
CA SER A 8 9.56 -7.74 7.38
C SER A 8 8.22 -7.99 8.09
N SER A 9 8.16 -7.80 9.41
CA SER A 9 6.94 -7.95 10.21
C SER A 9 5.86 -6.92 9.82
N SER A 10 6.27 -5.66 9.62
CA SER A 10 5.38 -4.58 9.19
C SER A 10 4.87 -4.81 7.77
N ILE A 11 5.75 -5.28 6.88
CA ILE A 11 5.39 -5.65 5.51
C ILE A 11 4.36 -6.79 5.54
N ALA A 12 4.61 -7.86 6.30
CA ALA A 12 3.67 -8.97 6.44
C ALA A 12 2.31 -8.54 6.99
N LEU A 13 2.28 -7.59 7.93
CA LEU A 13 1.04 -7.02 8.46
C LEU A 13 0.26 -6.25 7.39
N ILE A 14 0.94 -5.45 6.56
CA ILE A 14 0.30 -4.72 5.44
C ILE A 14 -0.38 -5.70 4.49
N PHE A 15 0.30 -6.78 4.10
CA PHE A 15 -0.28 -7.81 3.23
C PHE A 15 -1.48 -8.51 3.87
N LYS A 16 -1.42 -8.80 5.17
CA LYS A 16 -2.56 -9.38 5.88
C LYS A 16 -3.77 -8.46 5.84
N ILE A 17 -3.58 -7.17 6.09
CA ILE A 17 -4.65 -6.16 6.04
C ILE A 17 -5.23 -6.03 4.64
N GLN A 18 -4.37 -5.97 3.62
CA GLN A 18 -4.79 -5.91 2.22
C GLN A 18 -5.66 -7.12 1.86
N ASN A 19 -5.20 -8.34 2.15
CA ASN A 19 -5.91 -9.57 1.81
C ASN A 19 -7.28 -9.65 2.48
N GLU A 20 -7.39 -9.22 3.75
CA GLU A 20 -8.68 -9.12 4.44
C GLU A 20 -9.60 -8.12 3.73
N ILE A 21 -9.14 -6.90 3.45
CA ILE A 21 -9.95 -5.87 2.78
C ILE A 21 -10.43 -6.33 1.40
N LEU A 22 -9.55 -6.95 0.61
CA LEU A 22 -9.89 -7.50 -0.70
C LEU A 22 -10.91 -8.66 -0.59
N GLY A 23 -10.81 -9.47 0.47
CA GLY A 23 -11.78 -10.52 0.78
C GLY A 23 -13.21 -10.00 1.00
N TYR A 24 -13.34 -8.76 1.51
CA TYR A 24 -14.61 -8.05 1.64
C TYR A 24 -14.98 -7.20 0.40
N GLN A 25 -14.34 -7.44 -0.75
CA GLN A 25 -14.49 -6.64 -1.97
C GLN A 25 -14.17 -5.15 -1.78
N GLY A 26 -13.40 -4.81 -0.74
CA GLY A 26 -12.89 -3.47 -0.52
C GLY A 26 -11.75 -3.12 -1.47
N ARG A 27 -11.33 -1.86 -1.44
CA ARG A 27 -10.15 -1.37 -2.16
C ARG A 27 -9.06 -1.01 -1.16
N PHE A 28 -7.83 -1.40 -1.43
CA PHE A 28 -6.66 -1.07 -0.61
C PHE A 28 -5.61 -0.34 -1.43
N CYS A 29 -5.02 0.70 -0.86
CA CYS A 29 -3.93 1.45 -1.49
C CYS A 29 -2.99 2.02 -0.42
N VAL A 30 -1.77 2.36 -0.85
CA VAL A 30 -0.74 2.93 0.02
C VAL A 30 -0.37 4.32 -0.50
N THR A 31 -0.35 5.31 0.39
CA THR A 31 -0.11 6.71 0.03
C THR A 31 1.12 7.28 0.73
N ALA A 32 1.70 8.35 0.19
CA ALA A 32 2.75 9.14 0.84
C ALA A 32 3.98 8.31 1.29
N LEU A 33 4.29 7.27 0.52
CA LEU A 33 5.37 6.34 0.81
C LEU A 33 6.71 6.89 0.27
N LYS A 34 7.78 6.81 1.07
CA LYS A 34 9.12 7.16 0.59
C LYS A 34 9.54 6.26 -0.59
N PRO A 35 10.31 6.77 -1.58
CA PRO A 35 10.72 5.99 -2.74
C PRO A 35 11.45 4.68 -2.39
N SER A 36 12.26 4.67 -1.33
CA SER A 36 12.95 3.46 -0.85
C SER A 36 11.97 2.37 -0.40
N LEU A 37 10.95 2.74 0.38
CA LEU A 37 9.93 1.82 0.84
C LEU A 37 9.00 1.38 -0.30
N LYS A 38 8.74 2.24 -1.29
CA LYS A 38 7.99 1.88 -2.50
C LYS A 38 8.72 0.80 -3.30
N LYS A 39 10.05 0.90 -3.42
CA LYS A 39 10.87 -0.15 -4.04
C LYS A 39 10.81 -1.47 -3.26
N VAL A 40 10.87 -1.41 -1.93
CA VAL A 40 10.80 -2.62 -1.09
C VAL A 40 9.43 -3.29 -1.22
N LEU A 41 8.34 -2.54 -1.04
CA LEU A 41 6.99 -3.11 -1.20
C LEU A 41 6.76 -3.61 -2.63
N GLY A 42 7.12 -2.82 -3.65
CA GLY A 42 6.97 -3.21 -5.06
C GLY A 42 7.81 -4.41 -5.48
N ALA A 43 8.88 -4.76 -4.74
CA ALA A 43 9.63 -5.99 -4.98
C ALA A 43 8.97 -7.24 -4.40
N VAL A 44 8.05 -7.06 -3.45
CA VAL A 44 7.37 -8.15 -2.73
C VAL A 44 5.93 -8.35 -3.22
N VAL A 45 5.27 -7.28 -3.68
CA VAL A 45 3.94 -7.32 -4.28
C VAL A 45 4.09 -7.52 -5.80
N ARG A 46 3.19 -8.27 -6.45
CA ARG A 46 3.02 -8.15 -7.91
C ARG A 46 2.54 -6.73 -8.25
N GLU A 47 3.10 -6.10 -9.30
CA GLU A 47 2.79 -4.69 -9.64
C GLU A 47 1.28 -4.41 -9.79
N ASP A 48 0.50 -5.44 -10.13
CA ASP A 48 -0.93 -5.33 -10.41
C ASP A 48 -1.82 -5.37 -9.15
N GLU A 49 -1.27 -5.72 -7.97
CA GLU A 49 -2.07 -6.05 -6.78
C GLU A 49 -2.15 -4.91 -5.76
N MET A 50 -1.25 -3.91 -5.80
CA MET A 50 -1.22 -2.81 -4.83
C MET A 50 -1.03 -1.45 -5.52
N ALA A 51 -2.02 -0.58 -5.35
CA ALA A 51 -1.95 0.79 -5.84
C ALA A 51 -1.14 1.69 -4.90
N PHE A 52 -0.23 2.48 -5.47
CA PHE A 52 0.58 3.46 -4.76
C PHE A 52 0.28 4.88 -5.25
N PHE A 53 -0.02 5.79 -4.33
CA PHE A 53 -0.29 7.20 -4.64
C PHE A 53 0.66 8.13 -3.88
N GLU A 54 0.90 9.33 -4.39
CA GLU A 54 1.73 10.31 -3.70
C GLU A 54 0.96 10.94 -2.54
N THR A 55 -0.34 11.20 -2.74
CA THR A 55 -1.21 11.83 -1.75
C THR A 55 -2.46 11.01 -1.44
N VAL A 56 -3.10 11.34 -0.30
CA VAL A 56 -4.40 10.76 0.07
C VAL A 56 -5.49 11.24 -0.88
N GLU A 57 -5.43 12.48 -1.37
CA GLU A 57 -6.43 13.03 -2.30
C GLU A 57 -6.45 12.29 -3.63
N GLU A 58 -5.28 12.00 -4.21
CA GLU A 58 -5.17 11.18 -5.42
C GLU A 58 -5.76 9.77 -5.23
N ALA A 59 -5.45 9.14 -4.10
CA ALA A 59 -5.97 7.83 -3.76
C ALA A 59 -7.51 7.84 -3.64
N MET A 60 -8.06 8.85 -2.96
CA MET A 60 -9.50 8.98 -2.81
C MET A 60 -10.19 9.22 -4.15
N GLN A 61 -9.66 10.12 -4.99
CA GLN A 61 -10.20 10.36 -6.34
C GLN A 61 -10.21 9.09 -7.18
N SER A 62 -9.14 8.27 -7.14
CA SER A 62 -9.08 7.00 -7.86
C SER A 62 -10.04 5.94 -7.31
N VAL A 63 -10.35 5.98 -6.01
CA VAL A 63 -11.18 4.97 -5.35
C VAL A 63 -12.66 5.29 -5.42
N THR A 64 -13.05 6.57 -5.43
CA THR A 64 -14.45 7.02 -5.53
C THR A 64 -14.87 7.44 -6.94
N GLY A 65 -13.92 7.54 -7.87
CA GLY A 65 -14.16 7.79 -9.29
C GLY A 65 -14.63 6.56 -10.07
#